data_AF-A0A7R9AFL4-F1
#
_entry.id   AF-A0A7R9AFL4-F1
#
_cell.length_a   1.000
_cell.length_b   1.000
_cell.length_c   1.000
_cell.angle_alpha   90.00
_cell.angle_beta   90.00
_cell.angle_gamma   90.00
#
_symmetry.space_group_name_H-M   'P 1'
#
loop_
_entity.id
_entity.type
_entity.pdbx_description
1 polymer ?
#
loop_
_entity_poly.entity_id
_entity_poly.type
_entity_poly.pdbx_seq_one_letter_code
_entity_poly.pdbx_strand_id
1 'polypeptide(L)'
;MASFYKWHKTPPILYKNGNPVKRVGRKPGKEPVQYRLRFPPYLKDSVSGKQEKKMDAVCIQEMTVMMACLKKNEFKESGCAPEISAFKKCLVDAQ
;
A
#
# COMPACT_ATOMS: atom_id res chain seq x y z
N MET A 1 48.30 7.10 5.41
CA MET A 1 48.09 8.56 5.35
C MET A 1 47.38 8.90 4.05
N ALA A 2 46.13 9.36 4.17
CA ALA A 2 45.23 9.64 3.07
C ALA A 2 45.59 10.95 2.36
N SER A 3 45.52 10.97 1.02
CA SER A 3 45.01 12.14 0.28
C SER A 3 44.83 11.82 -1.21
N PHE A 4 44.11 10.75 -1.54
CA PHE A 4 43.43 10.68 -2.84
C PHE A 4 42.20 11.61 -2.75
N TYR A 5 41.73 12.17 -3.88
CA TYR A 5 40.55 13.07 -3.99
C TYR A 5 40.74 14.55 -3.59
N LYS A 6 41.60 15.29 -4.29
CA LYS A 6 41.41 16.75 -4.47
C LYS A 6 40.67 17.00 -5.78
N TRP A 7 39.34 16.96 -5.72
CA TRP A 7 38.50 17.38 -6.85
C TRP A 7 38.64 18.89 -7.05
N HIS A 8 39.22 19.30 -8.18
CA HIS A 8 39.23 20.71 -8.58
C HIS A 8 37.79 21.13 -8.87
N LYS A 9 37.28 22.11 -8.10
CA LYS A 9 35.88 22.56 -8.14
C LYS A 9 35.45 23.23 -9.44
N THR A 10 36.37 23.50 -10.37
CA THR A 10 36.08 24.07 -11.69
C THR A 10 36.41 23.06 -12.79
N PRO A 11 35.44 22.68 -13.66
CA PRO A 11 35.74 21.82 -14.79
C PRO A 11 36.71 22.54 -15.74
N PRO A 12 37.66 21.82 -16.37
CA PRO A 12 38.59 22.45 -17.30
C PRO A 12 37.84 23.08 -18.47
N ILE A 13 38.28 24.29 -18.84
CA ILE A 13 37.78 25.04 -20.01
C ILE A 13 38.10 24.19 -21.24
N LEU A 14 37.07 23.87 -22.04
CA LEU A 14 37.26 23.16 -23.30
C LEU A 14 37.49 24.17 -24.42
N TYR A 15 38.57 24.00 -25.17
CA TYR A 15 38.86 24.76 -26.37
C TYR A 15 38.59 23.91 -27.60
N LYS A 16 37.91 24.46 -28.61
CA LYS A 16 37.73 23.84 -29.94
C LYS A 16 38.23 24.84 -30.98
N ASN A 17 39.16 24.42 -31.83
CA ASN A 17 39.80 25.28 -32.84
C ASN A 17 40.36 26.58 -32.23
N GLY A 18 41.04 26.49 -31.08
CA GLY A 18 41.66 27.64 -30.40
C GLY A 18 40.69 28.56 -29.62
N ASN A 19 39.37 28.35 -29.73
CA ASN A 19 38.38 29.18 -29.06
C ASN A 19 37.71 28.45 -27.87
N PRO A 20 37.45 29.13 -26.74
CA PRO A 20 36.79 28.53 -25.58
C PRO A 20 35.32 28.27 -25.90
N VAL A 21 34.88 27.02 -25.76
CA VAL A 21 33.50 26.60 -26.03
C VAL A 21 32.74 26.47 -24.72
N LYS A 22 31.58 27.13 -24.61
CA LYS A 22 30.65 26.90 -23.50
C LYS A 22 30.07 25.49 -23.64
N ARG A 23 30.28 24.63 -22.64
CA ARG A 23 29.68 23.29 -22.64
C ARG A 23 28.15 23.43 -22.57
N VAL A 24 27.45 22.99 -23.61
CA VAL A 24 25.98 22.84 -23.60
C VAL A 24 25.67 21.44 -23.07
N GLY A 25 25.91 21.23 -21.78
CA GLY A 25 25.58 19.99 -21.08
C GLY A 25 24.37 20.17 -20.18
N ARG A 26 23.62 19.08 -19.92
CA ARG A 26 22.62 19.10 -18.85
C ARG A 26 23.32 19.44 -17.53
N LYS A 27 22.75 20.38 -16.76
CA LYS A 27 23.22 20.68 -15.41
C LYS A 27 23.25 19.37 -14.61
N PRO A 28 24.27 19.13 -13.77
CA PRO A 28 24.22 17.98 -12.87
C PRO A 28 22.91 18.03 -12.09
N GLY A 29 22.27 16.87 -11.92
CA GLY A 29 21.04 16.76 -11.16
C GLY A 29 21.24 17.36 -9.76
N LYS A 30 20.22 18.06 -9.24
CA LYS A 30 20.26 18.63 -7.88
C LYS A 30 20.59 17.52 -6.86
N GLU A 31 21.34 17.92 -5.83
CA GLU A 31 21.68 17.20 -4.59
C GLU A 31 20.61 16.17 -4.20
N PRO A 32 21.01 14.96 -3.74
CA PRO A 32 20.07 13.90 -3.41
C PRO A 32 18.95 14.42 -2.51
N VAL A 33 17.71 14.14 -2.92
CA VAL A 33 16.50 14.52 -2.18
C VAL A 33 16.64 14.03 -0.74
N GLN A 34 16.57 14.95 0.22
CA GLN A 34 16.60 14.60 1.64
C GLN A 34 15.39 13.71 1.94
N TYR A 35 15.64 12.40 2.03
CA TYR A 35 14.61 11.42 2.31
C TYR A 35 14.11 11.65 3.74
N ARG A 36 12.83 12.02 3.89
CA ARG A 36 12.20 12.07 5.21
C ARG A 36 11.78 10.67 5.58
N LEU A 37 12.54 10.05 6.48
CA LEU A 37 12.13 8.80 7.11
C LEU A 37 10.87 9.05 7.93
N ARG A 38 9.77 8.37 7.59
CA ARG A 38 8.51 8.45 8.36
C ARG A 38 8.71 7.92 9.79
N PHE A 39 9.56 6.92 9.94
CA PHE A 39 9.92 6.32 11.21
C PHE A 39 11.42 6.34 11.40
N PRO A 40 11.91 6.56 12.61
CA PRO A 40 13.33 6.56 12.89
C PRO A 40 13.93 5.15 12.62
N PRO A 41 15.16 5.06 12.09
CA PRO A 41 15.77 3.82 11.62
C PRO A 41 16.39 3.03 12.79
N TYR A 42 15.61 2.73 13.81
CA TYR A 42 16.01 1.85 14.89
C TYR A 42 14.95 0.76 15.10
N LEU A 43 15.39 -0.39 15.59
CA LEU A 43 14.52 -1.49 15.94
C LEU A 43 13.78 -1.14 17.23
N LYS A 44 12.46 -1.35 17.26
CA LYS A 44 11.65 -1.23 18.48
C LYS A 44 11.83 -2.47 19.35
N ASP A 45 11.62 -2.31 20.66
CA ASP A 45 11.63 -3.42 21.62
C ASP A 45 10.42 -4.36 21.50
N SER A 46 9.47 -4.04 20.61
CA SER A 46 8.28 -4.85 20.35
C SER A 46 7.99 -4.97 18.85
N VAL A 47 7.42 -6.12 18.50
CA VAL A 47 6.84 -6.36 17.17
C VAL A 47 5.35 -6.01 17.21
N SER A 48 4.78 -5.65 16.05
CA SER A 48 3.33 -5.57 15.93
C SER A 48 2.73 -6.91 16.33
N GLY A 49 1.83 -6.92 17.31
CA GLY A 49 1.16 -8.13 17.74
C GLY A 49 0.41 -8.78 16.57
N LYS A 50 0.32 -10.12 16.60
CA LYS A 50 -0.63 -10.86 15.76
C LYS A 50 -2.02 -10.57 16.34
N GLN A 51 -2.75 -9.64 15.74
CA GLN A 51 -4.16 -9.53 16.05
C GLN A 51 -4.84 -10.79 15.53
N GLU A 52 -5.49 -11.52 16.44
CA GLU A 52 -6.42 -12.55 16.00
C GLU A 52 -7.52 -11.87 15.20
N LYS A 53 -7.85 -12.45 14.03
CA LYS A 53 -8.96 -11.95 13.23
C LYS A 53 -10.19 -12.03 14.13
N LYS A 54 -10.76 -10.88 14.47
CA LYS A 54 -12.11 -10.83 15.01
C LYS A 54 -12.99 -11.56 13.99
N MET A 55 -13.88 -12.42 14.49
CA MET A 55 -14.88 -13.09 13.65
C MET A 55 -15.83 -12.01 13.13
N ASP A 56 -15.43 -11.31 12.07
CA ASP A 56 -16.25 -10.28 11.44
C ASP A 56 -17.44 -10.98 10.78
N ALA A 57 -18.65 -10.59 11.23
CA ALA A 57 -19.97 -11.00 10.74
C ALA A 57 -20.05 -12.42 10.15
N VAL A 58 -20.19 -13.41 11.03
CA VAL A 58 -20.15 -14.86 10.76
C VAL A 58 -21.13 -15.32 9.66
N CYS A 59 -22.28 -14.65 9.52
CA CYS A 59 -23.37 -15.10 8.64
C CYS A 59 -23.59 -14.27 7.36
N ILE A 60 -22.57 -13.55 6.86
CA ILE A 60 -22.71 -12.73 5.63
C ILE A 60 -23.13 -13.57 4.43
N GLN A 61 -22.60 -14.79 4.28
CA GLN A 61 -22.90 -15.65 3.14
C GLN A 61 -24.40 -16.00 3.10
N GLU A 62 -24.94 -16.54 4.19
CA GLU A 62 -26.36 -16.87 4.30
C GLU A 62 -27.26 -15.63 4.15
N MET A 63 -26.84 -14.48 4.67
CA MET A 63 -27.55 -13.21 4.51
C MET A 63 -27.66 -12.81 3.03
N THR A 64 -26.58 -12.93 2.26
CA THR A 64 -26.59 -12.60 0.82
C THR A 64 -27.48 -13.53 0.01
N VAL A 65 -27.49 -14.83 0.32
CA VAL A 65 -28.35 -15.83 -0.34
C VAL A 65 -29.83 -15.58 -0.05
N MET A 66 -30.18 -15.34 1.22
CA MET A 66 -31.54 -15.00 1.64
C MET A 66 -32.03 -13.73 0.92
N MET A 67 -31.21 -12.67 0.89
CA MET A 67 -31.57 -11.43 0.20
C MET A 67 -31.71 -11.61 -1.31
N ALA A 68 -30.91 -12.49 -1.93
CA ALA A 68 -31.05 -12.81 -3.36
C ALA A 68 -32.37 -13.54 -3.66
N CYS A 69 -32.81 -14.45 -2.79
CA CYS A 69 -34.12 -15.10 -2.93
C CYS A 69 -35.26 -14.08 -2.74
N LEU A 70 -35.20 -13.28 -1.68
CA LEU A 70 -36.22 -12.26 -1.40
C LEU A 70 -36.37 -11.31 -2.59
N LYS A 71 -35.26 -10.88 -3.21
CA LYS A 71 -35.31 -10.03 -4.40
C LYS A 71 -36.05 -10.65 -5.58
N LYS A 72 -35.95 -11.98 -5.79
CA LYS A 72 -36.66 -12.69 -6.87
C LYS A 72 -38.15 -12.84 -6.59
N ASN A 73 -38.53 -12.92 -5.32
CA ASN A 73 -39.89 -13.20 -4.86
C ASN A 73 -40.60 -11.95 -4.30
N GLU A 74 -40.20 -10.74 -4.70
CA GLU A 74 -40.79 -9.48 -4.23
C GLU A 74 -40.81 -9.34 -2.70
N PHE A 75 -39.78 -9.88 -2.04
CA PHE A 75 -39.60 -9.90 -0.60
C PHE A 75 -40.67 -10.70 0.17
N LYS A 76 -41.36 -11.65 -0.50
CA LYS A 76 -42.27 -12.59 0.15
C LYS A 76 -41.49 -13.73 0.81
N GLU A 77 -41.51 -13.77 2.13
CA GLU A 77 -40.81 -14.79 2.93
C GLU A 77 -41.27 -16.23 2.62
N SER A 78 -42.55 -16.41 2.24
CA SER A 78 -43.11 -17.72 1.92
C SER A 78 -42.39 -18.44 0.78
N GLY A 79 -41.80 -17.69 -0.15
CA GLY A 79 -41.03 -18.24 -1.27
C GLY A 79 -39.56 -18.54 -0.96
N CYS A 80 -39.07 -18.14 0.22
CA CYS A 80 -37.65 -18.21 0.61
C CYS A 80 -37.45 -18.90 1.96
N ALA A 81 -38.37 -19.79 2.33
CA ALA A 81 -38.29 -20.57 3.57
C ALA A 81 -36.95 -21.33 3.75
N PRO A 82 -36.35 -21.98 2.72
CA PRO A 82 -35.10 -22.69 2.91
C PRO A 82 -33.93 -21.75 3.23
N GLU A 83 -33.83 -20.60 2.55
CA GLU A 83 -32.76 -19.61 2.76
C GLU A 83 -32.88 -18.92 4.11
N ILE A 84 -34.10 -18.62 4.56
CA ILE A 84 -34.36 -18.08 5.90
C ILE A 84 -33.98 -19.10 6.98
N SER A 85 -34.26 -20.39 6.77
CA SER A 85 -33.87 -21.44 7.71
C SER A 85 -32.35 -21.61 7.80
N ALA A 86 -31.63 -21.50 6.69
CA ALA A 86 -30.18 -21.58 6.63
C ALA A 86 -29.51 -20.39 7.35
N PHE A 87 -30.04 -19.18 7.13
CA PHE A 87 -29.59 -17.99 7.85
C PHE A 87 -29.80 -18.11 9.37
N LYS A 88 -30.98 -18.60 9.81
CA LYS A 88 -31.25 -18.83 11.24
C LYS A 88 -30.34 -19.87 11.86
N LYS A 89 -30.01 -20.95 11.14
CA LYS A 89 -29.05 -21.97 11.62
C LYS A 89 -27.67 -21.36 11.84
N CYS A 90 -27.16 -20.59 10.89
CA CYS A 90 -25.88 -19.90 11.04
C CYS A 90 -25.86 -18.99 12.27
N LEU A 91 -26.96 -18.28 12.57
CA LEU A 91 -27.03 -17.42 13.75
C LEU A 91 -26.93 -18.20 15.07
N VAL A 92 -27.46 -19.42 15.12
CA VAL A 92 -27.35 -20.29 16.30
C VAL A 92 -25.94 -20.86 16.43
N ASP A 93 -25.30 -21.24 15.32
CA ASP A 93 -23.94 -21.79 15.32
C ASP A 93 -22.87 -20.73 15.61
N ALA A 94 -23.18 -19.45 15.35
CA ALA A 94 -22.29 -18.31 15.55
C ALA A 94 -22.34 -17.70 16.96
N GLN A 95 -23.31 -18.13 17.79
CA GLN A 95 -23.56 -17.63 19.14
C GLN A 95 -22.77 -18.42 20.19
#